data_AF-A0A2V5LLM3-F1
#
_entry.id   AF-A0A2V5LLM3-F1
#
_cell.length_a   1.000
_cell.length_b   1.000
_cell.length_c   1.000
_cell.angle_alpha   90.00
_cell.angle_beta   90.00
_cell.angle_gamma   90.00
#
_symmetry.space_group_name_H-M   'P 1'
#
loop_
_entity.id
_entity.type
_entity.pdbx_description
1 polymer ?
#
loop_
_entity_poly.entity_id
_entity_poly.type
_entity_poly.pdbx_seq_one_letter_code
_entity_poly.pdbx_strand_id
1 'polypeptide(L)'
;MLSNIQIAELLALQAECESGFLSRAFRRAARSAFLWPVEAAELVAQNRSLTELRAIGPFIEKQIRRWFDKPPRSFISLAEARQLLAMKPEWAKNLRGDLQMHTRWSDGSGTVAEMADAAIERSYEYIAITDHSKGLKIAGGIDERALKKQGAEIAKLNTALRKSRGILVVLHSIEMNLNRCGEGDMSPESLSALDIVLASFHSSLRIVEDQTDRYLAALRNQHIQILGHPRGRIYNFRIGLSTDWPRVFAEATQLDKALEVDCYPDRQDLNLALLKIARKHGTRISLGTDAHHPWQLEFIELGLAAILRAKLPAERIVNFMPKKELKSWIQTVRTRSVARK
;
A
#
# COMPACT_ATOMS: atom_id res chain seq x y z
N MET A 1 26.74 -10.98 -7.93
CA MET A 1 27.12 -10.22 -6.72
C MET A 1 26.87 -8.74 -6.99
N LEU A 2 26.70 -7.92 -5.96
CA LEU A 2 26.44 -6.47 -6.15
C LEU A 2 27.71 -5.77 -6.66
N SER A 3 27.58 -4.89 -7.66
CA SER A 3 28.65 -3.98 -8.06
C SER A 3 28.78 -2.79 -7.10
N ASN A 4 29.89 -2.07 -7.15
CA ASN A 4 30.13 -0.85 -6.40
C ASN A 4 29.06 0.22 -6.67
N ILE A 5 28.55 0.29 -7.91
CA ILE A 5 27.44 1.19 -8.28
C ILE A 5 26.16 0.78 -7.53
N GLN A 6 25.81 -0.50 -7.53
CA GLN A 6 24.64 -1.01 -6.81
C GLN A 6 24.79 -0.81 -5.29
N ILE A 7 25.99 -0.96 -4.76
CA ILE A 7 26.29 -0.68 -3.35
C ILE A 7 26.18 0.82 -3.06
N ALA A 8 26.65 1.68 -3.97
CA ALA A 8 26.53 3.13 -3.83
C ALA A 8 25.06 3.56 -3.73
N GLU A 9 24.20 2.99 -4.57
CA GLU A 9 22.75 3.22 -4.53
C GLU A 9 22.14 2.76 -3.20
N LEU A 10 22.46 1.55 -2.74
CA LEU A 10 21.98 1.03 -1.46
C LEU A 10 22.45 1.87 -0.27
N LEU A 11 23.70 2.35 -0.29
CA LEU A 11 24.25 3.26 0.72
C LEU A 11 23.53 4.62 0.69
N ALA A 12 23.22 5.15 -0.49
CA ALA A 12 22.49 6.41 -0.63
C ALA A 12 21.06 6.28 -0.08
N LEU A 13 20.36 5.20 -0.44
CA LEU A 13 19.01 4.90 0.08
C LEU A 13 19.01 4.68 1.59
N GLN A 14 20.00 3.96 2.13
CA GLN A 14 20.13 3.80 3.57
C GLN A 14 20.36 5.15 4.26
N ALA A 15 21.10 6.07 3.65
CA ALA A 15 21.33 7.38 4.23
C ALA A 15 20.05 8.23 4.39
N GLU A 16 19.04 8.01 3.54
CA GLU A 16 17.73 8.67 3.62
C GLU A 16 16.88 8.11 4.77
N CYS A 17 17.17 6.88 5.21
CA CYS A 17 16.48 6.22 6.32
C CYS A 17 17.12 6.51 7.69
N GLU A 18 18.25 7.22 7.73
CA GLU A 18 19.04 7.46 8.93
C GLU A 18 19.06 8.95 9.29
N SER A 19 19.41 9.28 10.53
CA SER A 19 19.53 10.67 10.99
C SER A 19 20.94 10.96 11.55
N GLY A 20 21.25 12.25 11.70
CA GLY A 20 22.48 12.70 12.34
C GLY A 20 23.77 12.17 11.71
N PHE A 21 24.62 11.57 12.55
CA PHE A 21 25.94 11.06 12.14
C PHE A 21 25.85 9.89 11.16
N LEU A 22 24.88 8.98 11.35
CA LEU A 22 24.74 7.79 10.51
C LEU A 22 24.36 8.15 9.07
N SER A 23 23.40 9.07 8.87
CA SER A 23 23.06 9.57 7.53
C SER A 23 24.28 10.12 6.80
N ARG A 24 25.10 10.94 7.48
CA ARG A 24 26.33 11.49 6.89
C ARG A 24 27.36 10.42 6.56
N ALA A 25 27.51 9.39 7.40
CA ALA A 25 28.41 8.27 7.18
C ALA A 25 27.99 7.48 5.93
N PHE A 26 26.71 7.13 5.80
CA PHE A 26 26.18 6.44 4.62
C PHE A 26 26.32 7.28 3.33
N ARG A 27 26.01 8.59 3.34
CA ARG A 27 26.24 9.46 2.17
C ARG A 27 27.71 9.56 1.77
N ARG A 28 28.62 9.49 2.74
CA ARG A 28 30.07 9.53 2.48
C ARG A 28 30.54 8.21 1.87
N ALA A 29 30.09 7.09 2.41
CA ALA A 29 30.35 5.77 1.86
C ALA A 29 29.78 5.65 0.44
N ALA A 30 28.54 6.07 0.20
CA ALA A 30 27.90 6.06 -1.12
C ALA A 30 28.71 6.82 -2.18
N ARG A 31 29.16 8.03 -1.86
CA ARG A 31 30.02 8.81 -2.77
C ARG A 31 31.40 8.19 -2.97
N SER A 32 31.95 7.56 -1.92
CA SER A 32 33.27 6.92 -2.00
C SER A 32 33.23 5.62 -2.82
N ALA A 33 32.07 4.96 -2.90
CA ALA A 33 31.90 3.72 -3.64
C ALA A 33 32.23 3.83 -5.13
N PHE A 34 31.98 4.98 -5.75
CA PHE A 34 32.39 5.28 -7.13
C PHE A 34 33.91 5.36 -7.33
N LEU A 35 34.67 5.53 -6.24
CA LEU A 35 36.12 5.76 -6.26
C LEU A 35 36.91 4.59 -5.66
N TRP A 36 36.24 3.50 -5.30
CA TRP A 36 36.93 2.32 -4.78
C TRP A 36 37.77 1.67 -5.89
N PRO A 37 39.04 1.33 -5.62
CA PRO A 37 39.95 0.80 -6.63
C PRO A 37 39.64 -0.65 -7.04
N VAL A 38 38.78 -1.33 -6.28
CA VAL A 38 38.34 -2.71 -6.49
C VAL A 38 36.86 -2.83 -6.18
N GLU A 39 36.20 -3.83 -6.75
CA GLU A 39 34.83 -4.17 -6.40
C GLU A 39 34.77 -4.69 -4.95
N ALA A 40 33.83 -4.19 -4.15
CA ALA A 40 33.61 -4.70 -2.80
C ALA A 40 33.30 -6.21 -2.79
N ALA A 41 32.70 -6.71 -3.88
CA ALA A 41 32.44 -8.13 -4.07
C ALA A 41 33.73 -8.97 -4.10
N GLU A 42 34.82 -8.43 -4.65
CA GLU A 42 36.12 -9.13 -4.71
C GLU A 42 36.74 -9.28 -3.33
N LEU A 43 36.69 -8.22 -2.52
CA LEU A 43 37.14 -8.27 -1.12
C LEU A 43 36.34 -9.31 -0.33
N VAL A 44 35.01 -9.37 -0.50
CA VAL A 44 34.17 -10.38 0.15
C VAL A 44 34.53 -11.79 -0.32
N ALA A 45 34.72 -12.01 -1.62
CA ALA A 45 35.10 -13.31 -2.17
C ALA A 45 36.47 -13.79 -1.67
N GLN A 46 37.39 -12.88 -1.39
CA GLN A 46 38.72 -13.14 -0.81
C GLN A 46 38.70 -13.21 0.73
N ASN A 47 37.53 -13.13 1.36
CA ASN A 47 37.37 -13.07 2.81
C ASN A 47 38.16 -11.91 3.48
N ARG A 48 38.37 -10.82 2.74
CA ARG A 48 39.06 -9.60 3.19
C ARG A 48 38.08 -8.60 3.76
N SER A 49 38.58 -7.65 4.56
CA SER A 49 37.75 -6.65 5.24
C SER A 49 37.28 -5.58 4.28
N LEU A 50 36.01 -5.18 4.37
CA LEU A 50 35.53 -4.02 3.61
C LEU A 50 35.99 -2.69 4.22
N THR A 51 36.52 -2.68 5.46
CA THR A 51 37.14 -1.47 6.04
C THR A 51 38.40 -1.01 5.30
N GLU A 52 38.93 -1.84 4.40
CA GLU A 52 40.00 -1.45 3.47
C GLU A 52 39.53 -0.40 2.46
N LEU A 53 38.22 -0.32 2.21
CA LEU A 53 37.61 0.65 1.30
C LEU A 53 37.36 1.98 2.00
N ARG A 54 37.63 3.08 1.27
CA ARG A 54 37.47 4.44 1.80
C ARG A 54 36.04 4.68 2.31
N ALA A 55 35.95 5.28 3.50
CA ALA A 55 34.70 5.64 4.19
C ALA A 55 33.84 4.45 4.64
N ILE A 56 34.39 3.24 4.70
CA ILE A 56 33.75 2.07 5.31
C ILE A 56 34.31 1.84 6.71
N GLY A 57 33.45 1.97 7.73
CA GLY A 57 33.74 1.50 9.08
C GLY A 57 33.07 0.14 9.37
N PRO A 58 33.37 -0.51 10.51
CA PRO A 58 32.87 -1.84 10.84
C PRO A 58 31.34 -1.97 10.78
N PHE A 59 30.61 -0.90 11.15
CA PHE A 59 29.16 -0.88 11.06
C PHE A 59 28.65 -0.92 9.60
N ILE A 60 29.23 -0.10 8.73
CA ILE A 60 28.84 -0.06 7.31
C ILE A 60 29.29 -1.34 6.61
N GLU A 61 30.47 -1.89 6.93
CA GLU A 61 30.91 -3.19 6.43
C GLU A 61 29.88 -4.29 6.75
N LYS A 62 29.46 -4.38 8.02
CA LYS A 62 28.44 -5.37 8.43
C LYS A 62 27.16 -5.20 7.63
N GLN A 63 26.80 -3.97 7.30
CA GLN A 63 25.62 -3.66 6.49
C GLN A 63 25.79 -4.07 5.02
N ILE A 64 26.94 -3.78 4.39
CA ILE A 64 27.23 -4.17 3.01
C ILE A 64 27.31 -5.69 2.88
N ARG A 65 27.94 -6.40 3.83
CA ARG A 65 27.98 -7.87 3.85
C ARG A 65 26.58 -8.48 3.91
N ARG A 66 25.69 -7.93 4.75
CA ARG A 66 24.28 -8.33 4.76
C ARG A 66 23.61 -8.15 3.41
N TRP A 67 23.98 -7.13 2.65
CA TRP A 67 23.42 -6.90 1.30
C TRP A 67 23.97 -7.85 0.25
N PHE A 68 25.21 -8.36 0.41
CA PHE A 68 25.71 -9.43 -0.45
C PHE A 68 24.95 -10.74 -0.23
N ASP A 69 24.65 -11.08 1.03
CA ASP A 69 23.85 -12.27 1.36
C ASP A 69 22.38 -12.08 0.95
N LYS A 70 21.84 -10.88 1.24
CA LYS A 70 20.43 -10.55 1.06
C LYS A 70 20.25 -9.06 0.78
N PRO A 71 20.31 -8.63 -0.49
CA PRO A 71 20.15 -7.22 -0.82
C PRO A 71 18.77 -6.71 -0.37
N PRO A 72 18.65 -5.44 0.06
CA PRO A 72 17.35 -4.87 0.42
C PRO A 72 16.45 -4.91 -0.81
N ARG A 73 15.40 -5.72 -0.75
CA ARG A 73 14.33 -5.71 -1.74
C ARG A 73 13.16 -4.96 -1.13
N SER A 74 13.02 -3.69 -1.50
CA SER A 74 11.91 -2.84 -1.09
C SER A 74 10.69 -2.99 -2.01
N PHE A 75 10.89 -3.56 -3.19
CA PHE A 75 9.88 -3.90 -4.19
C PHE A 75 10.05 -5.37 -4.63
N ILE A 76 8.96 -5.96 -5.06
CA ILE A 76 8.85 -7.33 -5.59
C ILE A 76 8.51 -7.20 -7.07
N SER A 77 9.19 -7.93 -7.94
CA SER A 77 8.79 -7.98 -9.36
C SER A 77 7.60 -8.94 -9.54
N LEU A 78 6.82 -8.75 -10.60
CA LEU A 78 5.68 -9.63 -10.88
C LEU A 78 6.11 -11.09 -11.08
N ALA A 79 7.27 -11.33 -11.70
CA ALA A 79 7.84 -12.66 -11.84
C ALA A 79 8.17 -13.31 -10.48
N GLU A 80 8.77 -12.54 -9.56
CA GLU A 80 9.08 -13.00 -8.20
C GLU A 80 7.81 -13.27 -7.39
N ALA A 81 6.79 -12.42 -7.54
CA ALA A 81 5.48 -12.63 -6.92
C ALA A 81 4.84 -13.94 -7.40
N ARG A 82 4.80 -14.19 -8.71
CA ARG A 82 4.27 -15.41 -9.31
C ARG A 82 4.99 -16.67 -8.84
N GLN A 83 6.33 -16.63 -8.78
CA GLN A 83 7.12 -17.76 -8.26
C GLN A 83 6.75 -18.06 -6.80
N LEU A 84 6.59 -17.04 -5.97
CA LEU A 84 6.23 -17.22 -4.57
C LEU A 84 4.80 -17.77 -4.39
N LEU A 85 3.84 -17.25 -5.17
CA LEU A 85 2.45 -17.69 -5.11
C LEU A 85 2.25 -19.10 -5.66
N ALA A 86 3.06 -19.52 -6.64
CA ALA A 86 3.07 -20.90 -7.12
C ALA A 86 3.44 -21.91 -6.00
N MET A 87 4.24 -21.49 -5.01
CA MET A 87 4.56 -22.31 -3.83
C MET A 87 3.44 -22.33 -2.78
N LYS A 88 2.50 -21.38 -2.85
CA LYS A 88 1.42 -21.14 -1.88
C LYS A 88 0.09 -20.81 -2.58
N PRO A 89 -0.42 -21.71 -3.43
CA PRO A 89 -1.57 -21.43 -4.28
C PRO A 89 -2.86 -21.16 -3.50
N GLU A 90 -2.95 -21.57 -2.23
CA GLU A 90 -4.08 -21.29 -1.35
C GLU A 90 -4.32 -19.79 -1.13
N TRP A 91 -3.27 -18.96 -1.16
CA TRP A 91 -3.40 -17.51 -0.96
C TRP A 91 -4.16 -16.85 -2.12
N ALA A 92 -3.84 -17.23 -3.36
CA ALA A 92 -4.57 -16.76 -4.53
C ALA A 92 -6.00 -17.30 -4.55
N LYS A 93 -6.22 -18.56 -4.15
CA LYS A 93 -7.56 -19.18 -4.09
C LYS A 93 -8.48 -18.58 -3.02
N ASN A 94 -7.90 -18.09 -1.92
CA ASN A 94 -8.65 -17.47 -0.83
C ASN A 94 -8.94 -15.98 -1.06
N LEU A 95 -8.35 -15.38 -2.09
CA LEU A 95 -8.62 -13.99 -2.47
C LEU A 95 -10.06 -13.86 -2.99
N ARG A 96 -10.84 -12.97 -2.38
CA ARG A 96 -12.26 -12.77 -2.73
C ARG A 96 -12.54 -11.44 -3.42
N GLY A 97 -11.61 -10.51 -3.43
CA GLY A 97 -11.84 -9.23 -4.07
C GLY A 97 -10.68 -8.25 -4.00
N ASP A 98 -10.86 -7.13 -4.68
CA ASP A 98 -9.94 -6.01 -4.76
C ASP A 98 -10.62 -4.75 -4.19
N LEU A 99 -9.94 -4.03 -3.30
CA LEU A 99 -10.52 -2.97 -2.51
C LEU A 99 -10.06 -1.55 -2.90
N GLN A 100 -9.31 -1.40 -4.01
CA GLN A 100 -9.00 -0.09 -4.58
C GLN A 100 -8.83 -0.17 -6.11
N MET A 101 -9.70 0.54 -6.83
CA MET A 101 -9.60 0.74 -8.28
C MET A 101 -10.42 1.94 -8.76
N HIS A 102 -10.06 2.44 -9.94
CA HIS A 102 -10.49 3.69 -10.51
C HIS A 102 -11.23 3.46 -11.83
N THR A 103 -12.16 4.34 -12.16
CA THR A 103 -12.96 4.26 -13.39
C THR A 103 -12.94 5.59 -14.12
N ARG A 104 -13.63 5.65 -15.26
CA ARG A 104 -13.86 6.88 -16.03
C ARG A 104 -14.61 7.97 -15.25
N TRP A 105 -15.06 7.70 -14.03
CA TRP A 105 -15.63 8.72 -13.15
C TRP A 105 -14.57 9.68 -12.62
N SER A 106 -13.33 9.23 -12.40
CA SER A 106 -12.19 10.08 -12.06
C SER A 106 -11.08 9.97 -13.13
N ASP A 107 -10.01 9.25 -12.87
CA ASP A 107 -8.82 9.15 -13.73
C ASP A 107 -8.55 7.74 -14.29
N GLY A 108 -9.47 6.80 -14.07
CA GLY A 108 -9.45 5.51 -14.73
C GLY A 108 -9.89 5.58 -16.20
N SER A 109 -9.38 4.65 -16.98
CA SER A 109 -9.74 4.44 -18.39
C SER A 109 -10.88 3.43 -18.59
N GLY A 110 -11.16 2.58 -17.59
CA GLY A 110 -12.23 1.58 -17.61
C GLY A 110 -13.56 2.11 -17.09
N THR A 111 -14.66 1.67 -17.66
CA THR A 111 -16.01 1.84 -17.09
C THR A 111 -16.21 0.92 -15.89
N VAL A 112 -17.21 1.19 -15.06
CA VAL A 112 -17.58 0.30 -13.95
C VAL A 112 -17.88 -1.12 -14.45
N ALA A 113 -18.52 -1.26 -15.62
CA ALA A 113 -18.83 -2.56 -16.21
C ALA A 113 -17.57 -3.31 -16.66
N GLU A 114 -16.64 -2.64 -17.37
CA GLU A 114 -15.38 -3.27 -17.80
C GLU A 114 -14.52 -3.72 -16.60
N MET A 115 -14.50 -2.96 -15.51
CA MET A 115 -13.83 -3.36 -14.27
C MET A 115 -14.51 -4.58 -13.63
N ALA A 116 -15.84 -4.62 -13.64
CA ALA A 116 -16.60 -5.76 -13.13
C ALA A 116 -16.38 -7.03 -13.96
N ASP A 117 -16.32 -6.93 -15.29
CA ASP A 117 -16.05 -8.07 -16.17
C ASP A 117 -14.66 -8.66 -15.91
N ALA A 118 -13.63 -7.83 -15.80
CA ALA A 118 -12.27 -8.28 -15.46
C ALA A 118 -12.16 -8.88 -14.05
N ALA A 119 -13.00 -8.44 -13.11
CA ALA A 119 -13.11 -9.03 -11.79
C ALA A 119 -13.80 -10.41 -11.81
N ILE A 120 -14.81 -10.60 -12.68
CA ILE A 120 -15.47 -11.90 -12.90
C ILE A 120 -14.47 -12.91 -13.46
N GLU A 121 -13.63 -12.53 -14.42
CA GLU A 121 -12.56 -13.38 -14.95
C GLU A 121 -11.59 -13.88 -13.87
N ARG A 122 -11.44 -13.11 -12.79
CA ARG A 122 -10.61 -13.42 -11.61
C ARG A 122 -11.38 -14.14 -10.51
N SER A 123 -12.65 -14.48 -10.73
CA SER A 123 -13.53 -15.15 -9.77
C SER A 123 -13.72 -14.37 -8.46
N TYR A 124 -13.66 -13.04 -8.49
CA TYR A 124 -13.92 -12.22 -7.32
C TYR A 124 -15.40 -12.25 -6.90
N GLU A 125 -15.61 -12.24 -5.58
CA GLU A 125 -16.92 -12.01 -4.97
C GLU A 125 -17.26 -10.53 -4.86
N TYR A 126 -16.27 -9.66 -4.78
CA TYR A 126 -16.47 -8.22 -4.70
C TYR A 126 -15.32 -7.41 -5.28
N ILE A 127 -15.65 -6.19 -5.70
CA ILE A 127 -14.67 -5.14 -6.00
C ILE A 127 -15.15 -3.81 -5.39
N ALA A 128 -14.23 -2.95 -4.97
CA ALA A 128 -14.56 -1.60 -4.54
C ALA A 128 -14.16 -0.57 -5.60
N ILE A 129 -15.15 0.16 -6.13
CA ILE A 129 -14.88 1.30 -7.01
C ILE A 129 -14.58 2.50 -6.13
N THR A 130 -13.33 2.97 -6.15
CA THR A 130 -12.78 3.98 -5.23
C THR A 130 -12.29 5.19 -6.01
N ASP A 131 -13.09 5.69 -6.96
CA ASP A 131 -12.75 6.92 -7.67
C ASP A 131 -12.42 8.08 -6.70
N HIS A 132 -11.51 8.94 -7.13
CA HIS A 132 -10.99 10.01 -6.27
C HIS A 132 -12.05 11.04 -5.91
N SER A 133 -12.00 11.59 -4.70
CA SER A 133 -12.87 12.70 -4.28
C SER A 133 -12.39 14.08 -4.75
N LYS A 134 -13.31 15.07 -4.70
CA LYS A 134 -13.18 16.44 -5.26
C LYS A 134 -11.92 17.23 -4.91
N GLY A 135 -11.22 16.90 -3.82
CA GLY A 135 -9.98 17.56 -3.41
C GLY A 135 -8.79 17.21 -4.29
N LEU A 136 -8.82 16.07 -5.00
CA LEU A 136 -7.78 15.67 -5.95
C LEU A 136 -8.13 16.08 -7.38
N LYS A 137 -8.17 17.39 -7.62
CA LYS A 137 -8.57 17.97 -8.92
C LYS A 137 -7.75 17.49 -10.12
N ILE A 138 -6.46 17.20 -9.92
CA ILE A 138 -5.57 16.72 -11.00
C ILE A 138 -5.99 15.35 -11.53
N ALA A 139 -6.69 14.57 -10.72
CA ALA A 139 -7.21 13.26 -11.06
C ALA A 139 -8.71 13.29 -11.42
N GLY A 140 -9.27 14.48 -11.68
CA GLY A 140 -10.70 14.60 -12.01
C GLY A 140 -11.63 14.19 -10.87
N GLY A 141 -11.21 14.33 -9.61
CA GLY A 141 -11.97 13.83 -8.47
C GLY A 141 -13.43 14.30 -8.40
N ILE A 142 -14.32 13.37 -8.02
CA ILE A 142 -15.78 13.54 -8.05
C ILE A 142 -16.32 14.20 -6.78
N ASP A 143 -17.33 15.04 -6.96
CA ASP A 143 -18.11 15.64 -5.87
C ASP A 143 -19.28 14.73 -5.44
N GLU A 144 -20.02 15.14 -4.41
CA GLU A 144 -21.17 14.39 -3.89
C GLU A 144 -22.26 14.12 -4.94
N ARG A 145 -22.44 15.03 -5.91
CA ARG A 145 -23.44 14.90 -6.97
C ARG A 145 -23.01 13.84 -7.99
N ALA A 146 -21.75 13.86 -8.40
CA ALA A 146 -21.16 12.87 -9.29
C ALA A 146 -21.12 11.49 -8.62
N LEU A 147 -20.70 11.41 -7.35
CA LEU A 147 -20.73 10.19 -6.54
C LEU A 147 -22.14 9.57 -6.49
N LYS A 148 -23.19 10.38 -6.29
CA LYS A 148 -24.57 9.87 -6.33
C LYS A 148 -24.95 9.26 -7.68
N LYS A 149 -24.47 9.82 -8.80
CA LYS A 149 -24.73 9.26 -10.14
C LYS A 149 -23.95 7.96 -10.37
N GLN A 150 -22.70 7.90 -9.94
CA GLN A 150 -21.90 6.68 -9.96
C GLN A 150 -22.58 5.57 -9.15
N GLY A 151 -23.08 5.87 -7.95
CA GLY A 151 -23.83 4.92 -7.13
C GLY A 151 -25.07 4.37 -7.83
N ALA A 152 -25.77 5.18 -8.64
CA ALA A 152 -26.90 4.72 -9.43
C ALA A 152 -26.48 3.77 -10.57
N GLU A 153 -25.36 4.05 -11.23
CA GLU A 153 -24.76 3.14 -12.23
C GLU A 153 -24.36 1.80 -11.59
N ILE A 154 -23.66 1.83 -10.46
CA ILE A 154 -23.25 0.65 -9.69
C ILE A 154 -24.48 -0.16 -9.24
N ALA A 155 -25.54 0.50 -8.75
CA ALA A 155 -26.76 -0.18 -8.34
C ALA A 155 -27.47 -0.89 -9.50
N LYS A 156 -27.50 -0.25 -10.69
CA LYS A 156 -28.05 -0.84 -11.92
C LYS A 156 -27.23 -2.06 -12.35
N LEU A 157 -25.90 -1.95 -12.35
CA LEU A 157 -25.00 -3.07 -12.68
C LEU A 157 -25.16 -4.23 -11.71
N ASN A 158 -25.13 -3.98 -10.39
CA ASN A 158 -25.35 -5.00 -9.38
C ASN A 158 -26.71 -5.72 -9.53
N THR A 159 -27.75 -5.01 -9.96
CA THR A 159 -29.06 -5.62 -10.26
C THR A 159 -28.96 -6.57 -11.45
N ALA A 160 -28.23 -6.19 -12.50
CA ALA A 160 -28.00 -7.05 -13.67
C ALA A 160 -27.17 -8.29 -13.31
N LEU A 161 -26.08 -8.12 -12.56
CA LEU A 161 -25.22 -9.22 -12.09
C LEU A 161 -26.00 -10.25 -11.23
N ARG A 162 -26.90 -9.79 -10.36
CA ARG A 162 -27.76 -10.69 -9.58
C ARG A 162 -28.73 -11.48 -10.47
N LYS A 163 -29.30 -10.86 -11.50
CA LYS A 163 -30.21 -11.52 -12.45
C LYS A 163 -29.49 -12.60 -13.26
N SER A 164 -28.24 -12.39 -13.62
CA SER A 164 -27.40 -13.41 -14.29
C SER A 164 -26.82 -14.46 -13.34
N ARG A 165 -27.23 -14.47 -12.06
CA ARG A 165 -26.71 -15.36 -11.00
C ARG A 165 -25.20 -15.22 -10.77
N GLY A 166 -24.62 -14.07 -11.11
CA GLY A 166 -23.23 -13.75 -10.79
C GLY A 166 -23.01 -13.60 -9.28
N ILE A 167 -21.83 -13.98 -8.81
CA ILE A 167 -21.45 -13.84 -7.39
C ILE A 167 -20.87 -12.46 -7.08
N LEU A 168 -20.36 -11.74 -8.08
CA LEU A 168 -19.69 -10.45 -7.92
C LEU A 168 -20.66 -9.39 -7.39
N VAL A 169 -20.17 -8.60 -6.43
CA VAL A 169 -20.82 -7.36 -5.96
C VAL A 169 -19.85 -6.20 -6.13
N VAL A 170 -20.28 -5.16 -6.84
CA VAL A 170 -19.53 -3.91 -6.96
C VAL A 170 -19.91 -3.02 -5.77
N LEU A 171 -18.95 -2.71 -4.90
CA LEU A 171 -19.13 -1.87 -3.72
C LEU A 171 -19.05 -0.40 -4.14
N HIS A 172 -20.09 0.37 -3.80
CA HIS A 172 -20.10 1.82 -4.01
C HIS A 172 -19.22 2.48 -2.95
N SER A 173 -18.04 2.93 -3.37
CA SER A 173 -16.95 3.32 -2.48
C SER A 173 -16.32 4.62 -2.97
N ILE A 174 -15.31 5.11 -2.27
CA ILE A 174 -14.55 6.29 -2.68
C ILE A 174 -13.13 6.20 -2.14
N GLU A 175 -12.16 6.76 -2.87
CA GLU A 175 -10.90 7.19 -2.30
C GLU A 175 -11.01 8.66 -1.87
N MET A 176 -11.32 8.85 -0.59
CA MET A 176 -11.45 10.18 -0.01
C MET A 176 -10.08 10.79 0.24
N ASN A 177 -9.83 11.94 -0.37
CA ASN A 177 -8.61 12.69 -0.18
C ASN A 177 -8.54 13.30 1.23
N LEU A 178 -7.35 13.23 1.83
CA LEU A 178 -7.06 13.73 3.16
C LEU A 178 -6.12 14.95 3.13
N ASN A 179 -6.46 15.98 3.90
CA ASN A 179 -5.64 17.19 4.03
C ASN A 179 -4.43 16.99 4.98
N ARG A 180 -3.72 18.08 5.31
CA ARG A 180 -2.56 18.06 6.23
C ARG A 180 -2.94 17.76 7.69
N CYS A 181 -4.20 18.00 8.05
CA CYS A 181 -4.75 17.75 9.38
C CYS A 181 -5.37 16.35 9.51
N GLY A 182 -5.37 15.55 8.44
CA GLY A 182 -6.02 14.23 8.43
C GLY A 182 -7.54 14.29 8.23
N GLU A 183 -8.09 15.43 7.82
CA GLU A 183 -9.51 15.60 7.56
C GLU A 183 -9.83 15.23 6.11
N GLY A 184 -10.99 14.59 5.92
CA GLY A 184 -11.52 14.25 4.61
C GLY A 184 -12.24 15.41 3.94
N ASP A 185 -12.40 15.32 2.62
CA ASP A 185 -12.95 16.40 1.81
C ASP A 185 -14.41 16.17 1.37
N MET A 186 -15.10 15.16 1.90
CA MET A 186 -16.50 14.81 1.55
C MET A 186 -17.45 14.97 2.74
N SER A 187 -18.74 15.23 2.45
CA SER A 187 -19.75 15.36 3.51
C SER A 187 -20.02 14.04 4.26
N PRO A 188 -20.21 14.06 5.59
CA PRO A 188 -20.56 12.87 6.38
C PRO A 188 -21.79 12.12 5.88
N GLU A 189 -22.80 12.84 5.37
CA GLU A 189 -24.04 12.27 4.83
C GLU A 189 -23.75 11.41 3.60
N SER A 190 -22.89 11.90 2.70
CA SER A 190 -22.49 11.18 1.49
C SER A 190 -21.65 9.95 1.83
N LEU A 191 -20.71 10.10 2.76
CA LEU A 191 -19.86 8.99 3.23
C LEU A 191 -20.66 7.87 3.92
N SER A 192 -21.72 8.23 4.65
CA SER A 192 -22.57 7.26 5.36
C SER A 192 -23.34 6.34 4.41
N ALA A 193 -23.62 6.80 3.18
CA ALA A 193 -24.33 6.03 2.16
C ALA A 193 -23.42 5.06 1.37
N LEU A 194 -22.10 5.16 1.51
CA LEU A 194 -21.15 4.28 0.83
C LEU A 194 -21.09 2.91 1.48
N ASP A 195 -20.68 1.89 0.72
CA ASP A 195 -20.36 0.56 1.25
C ASP A 195 -19.05 0.63 2.04
N ILE A 196 -17.99 1.21 1.48
CA ILE A 196 -16.68 1.34 2.13
C ILE A 196 -16.01 2.67 1.76
N VAL A 197 -15.25 3.24 2.69
CA VAL A 197 -14.45 4.44 2.47
C VAL A 197 -12.98 4.08 2.67
N LEU A 198 -12.23 4.21 1.60
CA LEU A 198 -10.77 4.26 1.60
C LEU A 198 -10.37 5.72 1.60
N ALA A 199 -9.34 6.09 2.35
CA ALA A 199 -8.90 7.48 2.41
C ALA A 199 -7.38 7.58 2.36
N SER A 200 -6.89 8.57 1.63
CA SER A 200 -5.48 8.65 1.27
C SER A 200 -4.94 10.08 1.29
N PHE A 201 -3.64 10.20 1.55
CA PHE A 201 -2.92 11.46 1.41
C PHE A 201 -2.36 11.60 -0.01
N HIS A 202 -2.79 12.62 -0.74
CA HIS A 202 -2.24 12.93 -2.08
C HIS A 202 -1.37 14.19 -2.10
N SER A 203 -1.36 14.95 -1.01
CA SER A 203 -0.65 16.22 -0.91
C SER A 203 0.36 16.22 0.22
N SER A 204 1.40 17.04 0.03
CA SER A 204 2.42 17.29 1.05
C SER A 204 3.19 16.02 1.44
N LEU A 205 3.44 15.15 0.45
CA LEU A 205 4.06 13.83 0.60
C LEU A 205 5.59 13.85 0.66
N ARG A 206 6.20 15.05 0.67
CA ARG A 206 7.65 15.27 0.78
C ARG A 206 8.04 16.02 2.06
N ILE A 207 7.09 16.18 2.98
CA ILE A 207 7.35 16.73 4.31
C ILE A 207 8.26 15.76 5.06
N VAL A 208 9.29 16.28 5.72
CA VAL A 208 10.32 15.49 6.42
C VAL A 208 10.00 15.31 7.90
N GLU A 209 9.17 16.21 8.44
CA GLU A 209 8.65 16.19 9.78
C GLU A 209 7.76 14.97 10.01
N ASP A 210 7.79 14.47 11.25
CA ASP A 210 6.95 13.36 11.67
C ASP A 210 5.45 13.67 11.45
N GLN A 211 4.76 12.79 10.74
CA GLN A 211 3.35 12.94 10.38
C GLN A 211 2.41 12.11 11.27
N THR A 212 2.85 11.62 12.43
CA THR A 212 2.05 10.70 13.26
C THR A 212 0.68 11.26 13.57
N ASP A 213 0.58 12.51 14.01
CA ASP A 213 -0.71 13.09 14.39
C ASP A 213 -1.66 13.23 13.19
N ARG A 214 -1.13 13.47 11.98
CA ARG A 214 -1.91 13.49 10.73
C ARG A 214 -2.52 12.11 10.44
N TYR A 215 -1.76 11.03 10.64
CA TYR A 215 -2.27 9.66 10.51
C TYR A 215 -3.31 9.31 11.59
N LEU A 216 -3.07 9.70 12.84
CA LEU A 216 -3.99 9.42 13.94
C LEU A 216 -5.32 10.15 13.76
N ALA A 217 -5.29 11.39 13.29
CA ALA A 217 -6.50 12.14 12.96
C ALA A 217 -7.34 11.43 11.87
N ALA A 218 -6.70 10.98 10.78
CA ALA A 218 -7.37 10.21 9.74
C ALA A 218 -7.94 8.89 10.29
N LEU A 219 -7.17 8.14 11.07
CA LEU A 219 -7.64 6.91 11.69
C LEU A 219 -8.83 7.13 12.64
N ARG A 220 -8.94 8.28 13.30
CA ARG A 220 -10.06 8.59 14.20
C ARG A 220 -11.34 9.02 13.49
N ASN A 221 -11.29 9.32 12.20
CA ASN A 221 -12.48 9.66 11.42
C ASN A 221 -13.42 8.44 11.27
N GLN A 222 -14.64 8.52 11.82
CA GLN A 222 -15.60 7.40 11.86
C GLN A 222 -16.00 6.82 10.51
N HIS A 223 -15.87 7.60 9.43
CA HIS A 223 -16.29 7.16 8.11
C HIS A 223 -15.24 6.31 7.40
N ILE A 224 -13.97 6.37 7.80
CA ILE A 224 -12.84 5.71 7.11
C ILE A 224 -12.69 4.27 7.60
N GLN A 225 -12.69 3.29 6.70
CA GLN A 225 -12.38 1.88 7.04
C GLN A 225 -10.94 1.51 6.68
N ILE A 226 -10.43 2.06 5.57
CA ILE A 226 -9.10 1.76 5.04
C ILE A 226 -8.33 3.06 4.92
N LEU A 227 -7.10 3.09 5.43
CA LEU A 227 -6.12 4.12 5.08
C LEU A 227 -5.32 3.62 3.86
N GLY A 228 -5.54 4.25 2.71
CA GLY A 228 -4.96 3.88 1.42
C GLY A 228 -3.52 4.31 1.27
N HIS A 229 -2.75 3.53 0.50
CA HIS A 229 -1.31 3.63 0.24
C HIS A 229 -0.57 4.60 1.20
N PRO A 230 -0.38 4.21 2.47
CA PRO A 230 -0.24 5.17 3.57
C PRO A 230 0.98 6.09 3.46
N ARG A 231 2.12 5.62 2.93
CA ARG A 231 3.30 6.46 2.75
C ARG A 231 3.13 7.40 1.55
N GLY A 232 2.31 7.00 0.59
CA GLY A 232 2.26 7.60 -0.74
C GLY A 232 3.61 7.48 -1.44
N ARG A 233 4.34 6.37 -1.29
CA ARG A 233 5.64 6.18 -1.95
C ARG A 233 5.47 5.83 -3.43
N ILE A 234 6.45 6.17 -4.26
CA ILE A 234 6.55 5.80 -5.68
C ILE A 234 8.02 5.46 -5.99
N TYR A 235 8.25 4.32 -6.63
CA TYR A 235 9.56 3.82 -7.04
C TYR A 235 10.31 4.87 -7.84
N ASN A 236 11.57 5.11 -7.48
CA ASN A 236 12.46 6.06 -8.14
C ASN A 236 11.91 7.50 -8.26
N PHE A 237 10.89 7.88 -7.46
CA PHE A 237 10.28 9.21 -7.56
C PHE A 237 9.98 9.84 -6.18
N ARG A 238 9.48 9.05 -5.22
CA ARG A 238 9.05 9.56 -3.91
C ARG A 238 9.15 8.50 -2.82
N ILE A 239 9.90 8.79 -1.76
CA ILE A 239 10.08 7.88 -0.61
C ILE A 239 8.80 7.78 0.26
N GLY A 240 7.98 8.82 0.22
CA GLY A 240 6.74 8.94 0.99
C GLY A 240 6.96 9.50 2.40
N LEU A 241 5.86 9.65 3.13
CA LEU A 241 5.82 10.26 4.46
C LEU A 241 6.55 9.43 5.53
N SER A 242 7.06 10.15 6.54
CA SER A 242 7.67 9.60 7.76
C SER A 242 6.75 9.79 8.96
N THR A 243 6.71 8.79 9.84
CA THR A 243 5.83 8.74 11.01
C THR A 243 6.32 7.67 11.99
N ASP A 244 5.85 7.72 13.23
CA ASP A 244 5.91 6.62 14.19
C ASP A 244 4.93 5.51 13.77
N TRP A 245 5.40 4.63 12.87
CA TRP A 245 4.62 3.50 12.37
C TRP A 245 4.09 2.58 13.48
N PRO A 246 4.86 2.18 14.51
CA PRO A 246 4.32 1.47 15.67
C PRO A 246 3.08 2.14 16.29
N ARG A 247 3.11 3.47 16.48
CA ARG A 247 1.97 4.22 17.03
C ARG A 247 0.77 4.24 16.07
N VAL A 248 0.99 4.43 14.77
CA VAL A 248 -0.06 4.37 13.74
C VAL A 248 -0.71 2.98 13.66
N PHE A 249 0.09 1.91 13.63
CA PHE A 249 -0.42 0.53 13.60
C PHE A 249 -1.16 0.15 14.90
N ALA A 250 -0.69 0.62 16.05
CA ALA A 250 -1.38 0.41 17.32
C ALA A 250 -2.78 1.05 17.33
N GLU A 251 -2.89 2.31 16.90
CA GLU A 251 -4.17 3.01 16.80
C GLU A 251 -5.11 2.31 15.81
N ALA A 252 -4.62 1.97 14.61
CA ALA A 252 -5.41 1.28 13.59
C ALA A 252 -5.94 -0.07 14.11
N THR A 253 -5.10 -0.84 14.82
CA THR A 253 -5.51 -2.11 15.44
C THR A 253 -6.59 -1.88 16.50
N GLN A 254 -6.43 -0.87 17.35
CA GLN A 254 -7.40 -0.55 18.39
C GLN A 254 -8.77 -0.17 17.81
N LEU A 255 -8.77 0.53 16.68
CA LEU A 255 -9.97 0.95 15.95
C LEU A 255 -10.50 -0.13 14.99
N ASP A 256 -9.80 -1.27 14.87
CA ASP A 256 -10.04 -2.35 13.90
C ASP A 256 -10.08 -1.86 12.44
N LYS A 257 -9.31 -0.82 12.13
CA LYS A 257 -9.14 -0.26 10.79
C LYS A 257 -8.00 -0.93 10.04
N ALA A 258 -8.12 -0.95 8.71
CA ALA A 258 -7.10 -1.53 7.85
C ALA A 258 -6.15 -0.46 7.32
N LEU A 259 -4.87 -0.82 7.16
CA LEU A 259 -3.93 -0.08 6.32
C LEU A 259 -3.75 -0.86 5.02
N GLU A 260 -3.64 -0.13 3.92
CA GLU A 260 -3.52 -0.74 2.61
C GLU A 260 -2.10 -1.22 2.28
N VAL A 261 -2.04 -2.34 1.56
CA VAL A 261 -0.96 -2.68 0.62
C VAL A 261 -1.50 -2.44 -0.77
N ASP A 262 -1.10 -1.30 -1.32
CA ASP A 262 -1.33 -0.94 -2.69
C ASP A 262 -0.39 -1.77 -3.54
N CYS A 263 -1.00 -2.55 -4.41
CA CYS A 263 -0.34 -3.57 -5.19
C CYS A 263 0.22 -3.01 -6.49
N TYR A 264 0.01 -1.73 -6.80
CA TYR A 264 0.50 -1.12 -8.02
C TYR A 264 2.05 -1.20 -8.08
N PRO A 265 2.65 -1.56 -9.24
CA PRO A 265 4.05 -2.00 -9.30
C PRO A 265 5.07 -1.01 -8.75
N ASP A 266 4.87 0.28 -9.00
CA ASP A 266 5.77 1.34 -8.54
C ASP A 266 5.37 1.89 -7.15
N ARG A 267 4.25 1.49 -6.57
CA ARG A 267 3.86 1.86 -5.20
C ARG A 267 4.26 0.82 -4.18
N GLN A 268 3.70 -0.40 -4.29
CA GLN A 268 3.90 -1.50 -3.33
C GLN A 268 3.88 -1.01 -1.87
N ASP A 269 2.84 -0.27 -1.50
CA ASP A 269 2.77 0.52 -0.26
C ASP A 269 1.59 0.06 0.59
N LEU A 270 1.77 -0.64 1.71
CA LEU A 270 2.96 -0.72 2.54
C LEU A 270 4.09 -1.65 2.06
N ASN A 271 5.33 -1.21 2.29
CA ASN A 271 6.51 -2.03 2.01
C ASN A 271 6.69 -3.18 3.02
N LEU A 272 7.58 -4.12 2.69
CA LEU A 272 7.81 -5.33 3.49
C LEU A 272 8.29 -5.06 4.93
N ALA A 273 9.00 -3.96 5.18
CA ALA A 273 9.46 -3.60 6.52
C ALA A 273 8.28 -3.17 7.40
N LEU A 274 7.39 -2.33 6.86
CA LEU A 274 6.18 -1.88 7.55
C LEU A 274 5.19 -3.01 7.76
N LEU A 275 5.06 -3.95 6.83
CA LEU A 275 4.20 -5.12 7.01
C LEU A 275 4.63 -6.01 8.18
N LYS A 276 5.92 -6.07 8.51
CA LYS A 276 6.41 -6.77 9.71
C LYS A 276 6.00 -6.06 11.00
N ILE A 277 5.94 -4.72 10.98
CA ILE A 277 5.46 -3.91 12.10
C ILE A 277 3.94 -4.11 12.24
N ALA A 278 3.19 -3.99 11.13
CA ALA A 278 1.75 -4.25 11.09
C ALA A 278 1.40 -5.62 11.69
N ARG A 279 2.15 -6.67 11.31
CA ARG A 279 2.03 -8.01 11.88
C ARG A 279 2.23 -8.04 13.39
N LYS A 280 3.27 -7.35 13.90
CA LYS A 280 3.57 -7.30 15.35
C LYS A 280 2.41 -6.69 16.14
N HIS A 281 1.74 -5.70 15.57
CA HIS A 281 0.59 -5.04 16.20
C HIS A 281 -0.73 -5.78 15.94
N GLY A 282 -0.79 -6.71 14.99
CA GLY A 282 -2.02 -7.40 14.63
C GLY A 282 -2.97 -6.54 13.78
N THR A 283 -2.44 -5.52 13.10
CA THR A 283 -3.20 -4.60 12.25
C THR A 283 -3.80 -5.33 11.06
N ARG A 284 -5.04 -4.99 10.71
CA ARG A 284 -5.66 -5.46 9.46
C ARG A 284 -4.97 -4.84 8.25
N ILE A 285 -4.86 -5.64 7.19
CA ILE A 285 -4.32 -5.21 5.90
C ILE A 285 -5.40 -5.34 4.84
N SER A 286 -5.59 -4.28 4.07
CA SER A 286 -6.36 -4.28 2.82
C SER A 286 -5.41 -4.39 1.64
N LEU A 287 -5.81 -5.10 0.58
CA LEU A 287 -5.12 -5.12 -0.70
C LEU A 287 -5.96 -4.35 -1.72
N GLY A 288 -5.35 -3.42 -2.40
CA GLY A 288 -5.93 -2.67 -3.51
C GLY A 288 -4.95 -2.68 -4.68
N THR A 289 -5.40 -2.82 -5.92
CA THR A 289 -4.47 -2.74 -7.06
C THR A 289 -4.17 -1.31 -7.50
N ASP A 290 -4.94 -0.33 -7.04
CA ASP A 290 -4.92 1.05 -7.56
C ASP A 290 -5.11 1.02 -9.10
N ALA A 291 -5.94 0.09 -9.59
CA ALA A 291 -6.09 -0.15 -11.02
C ALA A 291 -6.88 0.97 -11.69
N HIS A 292 -6.28 1.61 -12.69
CA HIS A 292 -6.88 2.60 -13.57
C HIS A 292 -7.27 2.01 -14.94
N HIS A 293 -6.97 0.73 -15.17
CA HIS A 293 -7.41 -0.03 -16.33
C HIS A 293 -7.67 -1.50 -15.93
N PRO A 294 -8.68 -2.19 -16.52
CA PRO A 294 -8.97 -3.60 -16.24
C PRO A 294 -7.77 -4.58 -16.22
N TRP A 295 -6.76 -4.42 -17.07
CA TRP A 295 -5.61 -5.33 -17.14
C TRP A 295 -4.73 -5.25 -15.87
N GLN A 296 -4.73 -4.09 -15.19
CA GLN A 296 -3.92 -3.82 -14.00
C GLN A 296 -4.40 -4.59 -12.77
N LEU A 297 -5.58 -5.21 -12.81
CA LEU A 297 -6.04 -6.11 -11.74
C LEU A 297 -5.11 -7.32 -11.55
N GLU A 298 -4.19 -7.63 -12.47
CA GLU A 298 -3.15 -8.64 -12.25
C GLU A 298 -2.14 -8.26 -11.16
N PHE A 299 -2.01 -6.97 -10.83
CA PHE A 299 -1.03 -6.50 -9.87
C PHE A 299 -1.30 -6.97 -8.44
N ILE A 300 -2.51 -7.49 -8.15
CA ILE A 300 -2.87 -8.05 -6.84
C ILE A 300 -1.87 -9.12 -6.36
N GLU A 301 -1.21 -9.81 -7.31
CA GLU A 301 -0.15 -10.78 -7.05
C GLU A 301 1.02 -10.17 -6.26
N LEU A 302 1.35 -8.90 -6.48
CA LEU A 302 2.40 -8.18 -5.77
C LEU A 302 2.05 -8.00 -4.29
N GLY A 303 0.80 -7.62 -3.98
CA GLY A 303 0.31 -7.50 -2.62
C GLY A 303 0.27 -8.85 -1.91
N LEU A 304 -0.27 -9.88 -2.57
CA LEU A 304 -0.29 -11.25 -2.04
C LEU A 304 1.13 -11.77 -1.74
N ALA A 305 2.09 -11.49 -2.61
CA ALA A 305 3.48 -11.87 -2.37
C ALA A 305 4.09 -11.09 -1.21
N ALA A 306 3.79 -9.79 -1.06
CA ALA A 306 4.28 -8.96 0.02
C ALA A 306 3.79 -9.45 1.39
N ILE A 307 2.49 -9.74 1.53
CA ILE A 307 1.91 -10.24 2.78
C ILE A 307 2.40 -11.65 3.14
N LEU A 308 2.60 -12.51 2.13
CA LEU A 308 3.17 -13.84 2.32
C LEU A 308 4.63 -13.76 2.81
N ARG A 309 5.44 -12.86 2.23
CA ARG A 309 6.81 -12.60 2.70
C ARG A 309 6.87 -12.00 4.10
N ALA A 310 5.91 -11.14 4.43
CA ALA A 310 5.78 -10.58 5.78
C ALA A 310 5.32 -11.65 6.79
N LYS A 311 4.79 -12.77 6.30
CA LYS A 311 4.11 -13.83 7.07
C LYS A 311 2.97 -13.24 7.90
N LEU A 312 2.14 -12.40 7.26
CA LEU A 312 0.92 -11.90 7.88
C LEU A 312 -0.08 -13.06 8.05
N PRO A 313 -0.84 -13.10 9.16
CA PRO A 313 -1.91 -14.08 9.33
C PRO A 313 -3.04 -13.82 8.34
N ALA A 314 -3.62 -14.86 7.76
CA ALA A 314 -4.68 -14.76 6.76
C ALA A 314 -5.93 -14.06 7.30
N GLU A 315 -6.26 -14.27 8.58
CA GLU A 315 -7.38 -13.64 9.29
C GLU A 315 -7.23 -12.12 9.47
N ARG A 316 -6.03 -11.57 9.22
CA ARG A 316 -5.78 -10.12 9.21
C ARG A 316 -5.86 -9.51 7.81
N ILE A 317 -6.11 -10.29 6.76
CA ILE A 317 -6.26 -9.79 5.40
C ILE A 317 -7.73 -9.59 5.08
N VAL A 318 -8.15 -8.33 4.85
CA VAL A 318 -9.56 -7.97 4.60
C VAL A 318 -10.09 -8.64 3.33
N ASN A 319 -9.25 -8.79 2.31
CA ASN A 319 -9.61 -9.37 1.01
C ASN A 319 -9.93 -10.87 1.05
N PHE A 320 -9.72 -11.54 2.19
CA PHE A 320 -10.07 -12.95 2.40
C PHE A 320 -11.44 -13.14 3.07
N MET A 321 -12.03 -12.04 3.58
CA MET A 321 -13.34 -12.06 4.23
C MET A 321 -14.45 -12.39 3.22
N PRO A 322 -15.30 -13.39 3.46
CA PRO A 322 -16.53 -13.55 2.70
C PRO A 322 -17.38 -12.27 2.76
N LYS A 323 -18.20 -12.00 1.73
CA LYS A 323 -19.03 -10.78 1.64
C LYS A 323 -19.79 -10.42 2.94
N LYS A 324 -20.33 -11.42 3.63
CA LYS A 324 -21.09 -11.22 4.89
C LYS A 324 -20.18 -10.71 6.01
N GLU A 325 -18.97 -11.26 6.12
CA GLU A 325 -17.98 -10.85 7.10
C GLU A 325 -17.44 -9.46 6.79
N LEU A 326 -17.12 -9.17 5.52
CA LEU A 326 -16.68 -7.84 5.09
C LEU A 326 -17.69 -6.76 5.49
N LYS A 327 -18.98 -6.97 5.21
CA LYS A 327 -20.07 -6.05 5.60
C LYS A 327 -20.17 -5.88 7.12
N SER A 328 -20.03 -6.97 7.87
CA SER A 328 -20.06 -6.93 9.33
C SER A 328 -18.88 -6.14 9.91
N TRP A 329 -17.69 -6.32 9.34
CA TRP A 329 -16.48 -5.58 9.73
C TRP A 329 -16.64 -4.08 9.46
N ILE A 330 -17.10 -3.70 8.26
CA ILE A 330 -17.38 -2.29 7.90
C ILE A 330 -18.32 -1.64 8.92
N GLN A 331 -19.43 -2.30 9.25
CA GLN A 331 -20.41 -1.77 10.20
C GLN A 331 -19.85 -1.66 11.62
N THR A 332 -19.01 -2.61 12.03
CA THR A 332 -18.33 -2.59 13.33
C THR A 332 -17.38 -1.41 13.44
N VAL A 333 -16.60 -1.13 12.39
CA VAL A 333 -15.68 0.02 12.35
C VAL A 333 -16.46 1.33 12.48
N ARG A 334 -17.56 1.50 11.72
CA ARG A 334 -18.40 2.71 11.79
C ARG A 334 -18.96 2.95 13.19
N THR A 335 -19.49 1.92 13.82
CA THR A 335 -20.13 2.03 15.15
C THR A 335 -19.14 2.26 16.29
N ARG A 336 -17.97 1.59 16.26
CA ARG A 336 -16.91 1.77 17.27
C ARG A 336 -16.38 3.20 17.33
N SER A 337 -16.27 3.87 16.19
CA SER A 337 -15.80 5.25 16.15
C SER A 337 -16.82 6.24 16.72
N VAL A 338 -18.12 5.91 16.72
CA VAL A 338 -19.17 6.74 17.33
C VAL A 338 -19.15 6.62 18.86
N ALA A 339 -18.96 5.42 19.40
CA ALA A 339 -18.99 5.16 20.85
C ALA A 339 -17.79 5.72 21.65
N ARG A 340 -16.82 6.36 20.98
CA ARG A 340 -15.64 6.98 21.60
C ARG A 340 -15.68 8.52 21.64
N LYS A 341 -16.73 9.13 21.09
CA LYS A 341 -17.07 10.55 21.33
C LYS A 341 -17.94 10.64 22.58
#